data_AF-X1Q7M0-F1
#
_entry.id   AF-X1Q7M0-F1
#
_cell.length_a   1.000
_cell.length_b   1.000
_cell.length_c   1.000
_cell.angle_alpha   90.00
_cell.angle_beta   90.00
_cell.angle_gamma   90.00
#
_symmetry.space_group_name_H-M   'P 1'
#
loop_
_entity.id
_entity.type
_entity.pdbx_description
1 polymer ?
#
loop_
_entity_poly.entity_id
_entity_poly.type
_entity_poly.pdbx_seq_one_letter_code
_entity_poly.pdbx_strand_id
1 'polypeptide(L)'
;TIDRERFRFNKFGKDEELECAVTPGMPSFLFTRTQLKEFAEKTVRWPGHWQGIETLKECGLLDIEPIDFKGNKIIPREFLLAMITPRLLPNEGETDVCVMYNTLIGKKDGKKVKIEYFMWDEPKDKDISAMMRVTGFPMAITAKFMLQGLIKEKGIVA
;
A
#
# COMPACT_ATOMS: atom_id res chain seq x y z
N THR A 1 -9.83 17.99 -3.01
CA THR A 1 -9.23 17.86 -1.66
C THR A 1 -8.71 16.44 -1.55
N ILE A 2 -7.40 16.24 -1.46
CA ILE A 2 -6.86 14.88 -1.26
C ILE A 2 -7.21 14.51 0.18
N ASP A 3 -7.97 13.43 0.37
CA ASP A 3 -8.36 12.88 1.67
C ASP A 3 -7.12 12.30 2.38
N ARG A 4 -6.25 13.19 2.85
CA ARG A 4 -5.04 12.87 3.63
C ARG A 4 -5.41 12.85 5.10
N GLU A 5 -5.02 11.78 5.77
CA GLU A 5 -5.26 11.57 7.19
C GLU A 5 -3.93 11.25 7.88
N ARG A 6 -3.75 11.74 9.10
CA ARG A 6 -2.66 11.31 9.99
C ARG A 6 -3.21 10.43 11.08
N PHE A 7 -2.45 9.42 11.45
CA PHE A 7 -2.78 8.53 12.56
C PHE A 7 -1.50 8.07 13.27
N ARG A 8 -1.65 7.71 14.54
CA ARG A 8 -0.56 7.16 15.35
C ARG A 8 -0.71 5.65 15.46
N PHE A 9 0.31 4.91 15.03
CA PHE A 9 0.38 3.46 15.19
C PHE A 9 1.10 3.12 16.49
N ASN A 10 0.36 2.60 17.48
CA ASN A 10 0.88 2.32 18.82
C ASN A 10 0.71 0.84 19.24
N LYS A 11 0.90 -0.10 18.31
CA LYS A 11 0.75 -1.54 18.52
C LYS A 11 2.08 -2.27 18.40
N PHE A 12 2.15 -3.48 18.95
CA PHE A 12 3.31 -4.38 18.82
C PHE A 12 4.65 -3.76 19.27
N GLY A 13 4.63 -2.86 20.25
CA GLY A 13 5.83 -2.17 20.73
C GLY A 13 6.35 -1.07 19.80
N LYS A 14 5.61 -0.73 18.75
CA LYS A 14 5.87 0.40 17.85
C LYS A 14 5.08 1.62 18.31
N ASP A 15 5.61 2.81 18.05
CA ASP A 15 4.98 4.08 18.36
C ASP A 15 5.36 5.12 17.31
N GLU A 16 4.61 5.14 16.21
CA GLU A 16 4.96 5.86 14.99
C GLU A 16 3.82 6.80 14.56
N GLU A 17 4.16 8.03 14.16
CA GLU A 17 3.23 8.92 13.45
C GLU A 17 3.28 8.58 11.96
N LEU A 18 2.12 8.28 11.37
CA LEU A 18 1.99 7.90 9.97
C LEU A 18 0.91 8.76 9.29
N GLU A 19 1.00 8.86 7.97
CA GLU A 19 -0.01 9.48 7.13
C GLU A 19 -0.56 8.48 6.12
N CYS A 20 -1.82 8.64 5.72
CA CYS A 20 -2.41 7.85 4.65
C CYS A 20 -3.31 8.70 3.76
N ALA A 21 -3.50 8.25 2.53
CA ALA A 21 -4.42 8.87 1.59
C ALA A 21 -5.18 7.79 0.83
N VAL A 22 -6.41 8.11 0.41
CA VAL A 22 -7.23 7.20 -0.38
C VAL A 22 -6.55 6.89 -1.72
N THR A 23 -6.30 5.61 -1.95
CA THR A 23 -5.71 5.05 -3.17
C THR A 23 -6.50 3.80 -3.52
N PRO A 24 -7.61 3.93 -4.25
CA PRO A 24 -8.56 2.84 -4.41
C PRO A 24 -7.98 1.76 -5.33
N GLY A 25 -7.68 0.59 -4.76
CA GLY A 25 -7.30 -0.63 -5.48
C GLY A 25 -8.47 -1.62 -5.62
N MET A 26 -9.44 -1.58 -4.70
CA MET A 26 -10.59 -2.48 -4.66
C MET A 26 -11.95 -1.76 -4.67
N PRO A 27 -12.23 -0.87 -5.64
CA PRO A 27 -13.50 -0.15 -5.69
C PRO A 27 -14.71 -1.09 -5.87
N SER A 28 -14.49 -2.31 -6.37
CA SER A 28 -15.54 -3.31 -6.58
C SER A 28 -16.16 -3.83 -5.29
N PHE A 29 -15.49 -3.69 -4.13
CA PHE A 29 -15.97 -4.22 -2.84
C PHE A 29 -17.32 -3.65 -2.43
N LEU A 30 -17.60 -2.39 -2.75
CA LEU A 30 -18.91 -1.79 -2.46
C LEU A 30 -20.05 -2.45 -3.25
N PHE A 31 -19.75 -2.97 -4.45
CA PHE A 31 -20.73 -3.64 -5.32
C PHE A 31 -20.84 -5.14 -5.05
N THR A 32 -19.75 -5.79 -4.61
CA THR A 32 -19.72 -7.23 -4.32
C THR A 32 -20.06 -7.56 -2.86
N ARG A 33 -20.00 -6.57 -1.96
CA ARG A 33 -20.39 -6.67 -0.53
C ARG A 33 -21.48 -5.64 -0.24
N THR A 34 -22.71 -5.93 -0.66
CA THR A 34 -23.86 -5.02 -0.58
C THR A 34 -24.23 -4.56 0.84
N GLN A 35 -23.71 -5.22 1.87
CA GLN A 35 -23.83 -4.80 3.26
C GLN A 35 -22.92 -3.61 3.63
N LEU A 36 -21.89 -3.31 2.83
CA LEU A 36 -21.01 -2.17 3.04
C LEU A 36 -21.72 -0.90 2.56
N LYS A 37 -21.75 0.12 3.41
CA LYS A 37 -22.23 1.46 3.04
C LYS A 37 -21.11 2.35 2.51
N GLU A 38 -19.92 2.15 3.07
CA GLU A 38 -18.72 2.91 2.79
C GLU A 38 -17.53 1.95 2.79
N PHE A 39 -16.59 2.19 1.89
CA PHE A 39 -15.33 1.47 1.80
C PHE A 39 -14.25 2.43 1.34
N ALA A 40 -13.14 2.49 2.09
CA ALA A 40 -11.98 3.28 1.72
C ALA A 40 -10.72 2.42 1.86
N GLU A 41 -9.97 2.34 0.77
CA GLU A 41 -8.64 1.77 0.77
C GLU A 41 -7.63 2.92 0.75
N LYS A 42 -6.69 2.90 1.69
CA LYS A 42 -5.73 3.97 1.89
C LYS A 42 -4.32 3.41 1.88
N THR A 43 -3.39 4.13 1.25
CA THR A 43 -1.97 3.80 1.28
C THR A 43 -1.29 4.57 2.42
N VAL A 44 -0.60 3.84 3.29
CA VAL A 44 0.16 4.38 4.44
C VAL A 44 1.57 4.80 4.00
N ARG A 45 2.04 5.93 4.53
CA ARG A 45 3.38 6.51 4.33
C ARG A 45 3.86 7.20 5.61
N TRP A 46 5.17 7.43 5.70
CA TRP A 46 5.72 8.33 6.72
C TRP A 46 5.36 9.79 6.43
N PRO A 47 5.23 10.64 7.47
CA PRO A 47 4.93 12.06 7.32
C PRO A 47 5.85 12.77 6.33
N GLY A 48 5.25 13.54 5.41
CA GLY A 48 5.98 14.33 4.42
C GLY A 48 6.19 13.64 3.07
N HIS A 49 5.95 12.33 2.97
CA HIS A 49 6.02 11.62 1.69
C HIS A 49 5.02 12.21 0.68
N TRP A 50 3.75 12.35 1.06
CA TRP A 50 2.74 12.86 0.13
C TRP A 50 3.04 14.30 -0.32
N GLN A 51 3.55 15.14 0.58
CA GLN A 51 3.94 16.50 0.26
C GLN A 51 5.11 16.51 -0.74
N GLY A 52 6.12 15.66 -0.55
CA GLY A 52 7.24 15.55 -1.48
C GLY A 52 6.81 15.13 -2.88
N ILE A 53 5.92 14.12 -2.99
CA ILE A 53 5.38 13.67 -4.27
C ILE A 53 4.53 14.75 -4.95
N GLU A 54 3.74 15.50 -4.19
CA GLU A 54 2.95 16.61 -4.70
C GLU A 54 3.84 17.71 -5.27
N THR A 55 4.90 18.09 -4.57
CA THR A 55 5.88 19.06 -5.08
C THR A 55 6.53 18.58 -6.39
N LEU A 56 6.95 17.32 -6.48
CA LEU A 56 7.49 16.76 -7.74
C LEU A 56 6.47 16.83 -8.88
N LYS A 57 5.19 16.56 -8.57
CA LYS A 57 4.10 16.63 -9.55
C LYS A 57 3.85 18.07 -10.01
N GLU A 58 3.73 19.02 -9.09
CA GLU A 58 3.47 20.43 -9.37
C GLU A 58 4.58 21.09 -10.20
N CYS A 59 5.82 20.64 -10.03
CA CYS A 59 6.95 21.07 -10.85
C CYS A 59 7.02 20.42 -12.25
N GLY A 60 6.08 19.53 -12.60
CA GLY A 60 6.08 18.78 -13.87
C GLY A 60 7.14 17.67 -13.95
N LEU A 61 7.82 17.35 -12.85
CA LEU A 61 8.88 16.33 -12.84
C LEU A 61 8.33 14.90 -12.91
N LEU A 62 7.03 14.72 -12.68
CA LEU A 62 6.34 13.44 -12.85
C LEU A 62 5.56 13.34 -14.16
N ASP A 63 5.70 14.30 -15.08
CA ASP A 63 5.01 14.29 -16.36
C ASP A 63 5.60 13.22 -17.30
N ILE A 64 4.71 12.65 -18.12
CA ILE A 64 5.04 11.62 -19.12
C ILE A 64 5.21 12.18 -20.52
N GLU A 65 4.74 13.40 -20.78
CA GLU A 65 4.85 14.01 -22.08
C GLU A 65 6.29 14.52 -22.32
N PRO A 66 6.91 14.20 -23.46
CA PRO A 66 8.26 14.67 -23.75
C PRO A 66 8.33 16.19 -23.89
N ILE A 67 9.32 16.80 -23.25
CA ILE A 67 9.70 18.20 -23.45
C ILE A 67 10.88 18.31 -24.41
N ASP A 68 11.00 19.43 -25.13
CA ASP A 68 12.23 19.76 -25.86
C ASP A 68 13.21 20.47 -24.94
N PHE A 69 14.40 19.89 -24.80
CA PHE A 69 15.51 20.52 -24.11
C PHE A 69 16.73 20.53 -25.03
N LYS A 70 17.00 21.70 -25.64
CA LYS A 70 18.13 21.91 -26.55
C LYS A 70 18.14 20.91 -27.73
N GLY A 71 16.97 20.65 -28.31
CA GLY A 71 16.82 19.71 -29.44
C GLY A 71 16.76 18.24 -29.05
N ASN A 72 16.83 17.91 -27.75
CA ASN A 72 16.63 16.55 -27.25
C ASN A 72 15.24 16.42 -26.64
N LYS A 73 14.52 15.34 -26.97
CA LYS A 73 13.26 15.00 -26.33
C LYS A 73 13.54 14.27 -25.03
N ILE A 74 13.05 14.81 -23.91
CA ILE A 74 13.21 14.24 -22.57
C ILE A 74 11.83 14.01 -21.97
N ILE A 75 11.57 12.81 -21.46
CA ILE A 75 10.39 12.55 -20.63
C ILE A 75 10.77 12.88 -19.17
N PRO A 76 10.17 13.91 -18.54
CA PRO A 76 10.57 14.37 -17.21
C PRO A 76 10.58 13.25 -16.16
N ARG A 77 9.54 12.40 -16.14
CA ARG A 77 9.44 11.27 -15.22
C ARG A 77 10.59 10.29 -15.37
N GLU A 78 10.93 9.89 -16.60
CA GLU A 78 12.01 8.93 -16.85
C GLU A 78 13.36 9.50 -16.41
N PHE A 79 13.61 10.76 -16.75
CA PHE A 79 14.83 11.44 -16.34
C PHE A 79 14.93 11.58 -14.81
N LEU A 80 13.85 11.98 -14.15
CA LEU A 80 13.78 12.02 -12.69
C LEU A 80 14.07 10.65 -12.08
N LEU A 81 13.39 9.60 -12.56
CA LEU A 81 13.57 8.24 -12.05
C LEU A 81 15.02 7.75 -12.22
N ALA A 82 15.66 8.06 -13.35
CA ALA A 82 17.07 7.74 -13.56
C ALA A 82 18.00 8.40 -12.53
N MET A 83 17.65 9.60 -12.05
CA MET A 83 18.40 10.29 -10.99
C MET A 83 18.07 9.76 -9.59
N ILE A 84 16.80 9.60 -9.24
CA ILE A 84 16.42 9.33 -7.84
C ILE A 84 16.48 7.84 -7.49
N THR A 85 16.22 6.92 -8.43
CA THR A 85 16.15 5.48 -8.14
C THR A 85 17.43 4.96 -7.50
N PRO A 86 18.65 5.27 -7.99
CA PRO A 86 19.88 4.79 -7.35
C PRO A 86 20.08 5.29 -5.90
N ARG A 87 19.45 6.42 -5.54
CA ARG A 87 19.53 7.01 -4.19
C ARG A 87 18.46 6.49 -3.24
N LEU A 88 17.44 5.81 -3.78
CA LEU A 88 16.33 5.23 -3.05
C LEU A 88 16.47 3.71 -2.88
N LEU A 89 17.54 3.12 -3.40
CA LEU A 89 17.88 1.74 -3.10
C LEU A 89 18.25 1.60 -1.62
N PRO A 90 17.84 0.51 -0.96
CA PRO A 90 18.26 0.26 0.41
C PRO A 90 19.78 0.11 0.49
N ASN A 91 20.38 0.69 1.54
CA ASN A 91 21.77 0.45 1.88
C ASN A 91 21.97 -0.98 2.40
N GLU A 92 23.23 -1.41 2.53
CA GLU A 92 23.54 -2.71 3.14
C GLU A 92 22.99 -2.78 4.57
N GLY A 93 22.20 -3.82 4.85
CA GLY A 93 21.54 -4.02 6.14
C GLY A 93 20.21 -3.28 6.32
N GLU A 94 19.85 -2.37 5.41
CA GLU A 94 18.51 -1.77 5.40
C GLU A 94 17.48 -2.73 4.80
N THR A 95 16.23 -2.57 5.24
CA THR A 95 15.14 -3.43 4.83
C THR A 95 13.80 -2.70 4.92
N ASP A 96 12.72 -3.38 4.55
CA ASP A 96 11.38 -2.82 4.48
C ASP A 96 10.52 -3.16 5.72
N VAL A 97 9.36 -2.51 5.77
CA VAL A 97 8.31 -2.79 6.75
C VAL A 97 6.97 -2.81 6.03
N CYS A 98 6.09 -3.74 6.43
CA CYS A 98 4.72 -3.80 5.95
C CYS A 98 3.75 -3.47 7.08
N VAL A 99 3.02 -2.36 6.91
CA VAL A 99 2.04 -1.89 7.89
C VAL A 99 0.64 -2.02 7.33
N MET A 100 -0.28 -2.61 8.09
CA MET A 100 -1.71 -2.56 7.81
C MET A 100 -2.48 -2.14 9.06
N TYR A 101 -3.53 -1.34 8.83
CA TYR A 101 -4.51 -1.00 9.85
C TYR A 101 -5.90 -1.04 9.22
N ASN A 102 -6.67 -2.06 9.59
CA ASN A 102 -7.98 -2.32 9.02
C ASN A 102 -9.03 -2.07 10.09
N THR A 103 -10.01 -1.22 9.76
CA THR A 103 -11.13 -0.90 10.66
C THR A 103 -12.45 -1.31 10.01
N LEU A 104 -13.27 -2.04 10.76
CA LEU A 104 -14.64 -2.37 10.40
C LEU A 104 -15.59 -1.75 11.43
N ILE A 105 -16.50 -0.90 10.99
CA ILE A 105 -17.53 -0.28 11.84
C ILE A 105 -18.90 -0.73 11.36
N GLY A 106 -19.73 -1.20 12.27
CA GLY A 106 -21.06 -1.70 11.93
C GLY A 106 -21.94 -1.96 13.13
N LYS A 107 -22.94 -2.83 12.93
CA LYS A 107 -23.81 -3.33 14.00
C LYS A 107 -23.69 -4.84 14.12
N LYS A 108 -23.61 -5.35 15.35
CA LYS A 108 -23.72 -6.77 15.69
C LYS A 108 -24.75 -6.90 16.79
N ASP A 109 -25.76 -7.75 16.60
CA ASP A 109 -26.87 -7.97 17.55
C ASP A 109 -27.53 -6.65 18.01
N GLY A 110 -27.77 -5.75 17.05
CA GLY A 110 -28.38 -4.44 17.29
C GLY A 110 -27.44 -3.37 17.89
N LYS A 111 -26.25 -3.74 18.38
CA LYS A 111 -25.28 -2.83 19.02
C LYS A 111 -24.24 -2.34 18.03
N LYS A 112 -23.83 -1.08 18.13
CA LYS A 112 -22.71 -0.53 17.35
C LYS A 112 -21.40 -1.20 17.78
N VAL A 113 -20.60 -1.65 16.83
CA VAL A 113 -19.32 -2.33 17.06
C VAL A 113 -18.26 -1.75 16.12
N LYS A 114 -17.03 -1.61 16.64
CA LYS A 114 -15.81 -1.36 15.88
C LYS A 114 -14.88 -2.55 16.08
N ILE A 115 -14.36 -3.11 14.99
CA ILE A 115 -13.33 -4.16 14.99
C ILE A 115 -12.11 -3.59 14.30
N GLU A 116 -10.94 -3.80 14.90
CA GLU A 116 -9.67 -3.28 14.40
C GLU A 116 -8.66 -4.43 14.29
N TYR A 117 -7.97 -4.48 13.16
CA TYR A 117 -6.84 -5.38 12.92
C TYR A 117 -5.61 -4.55 12.57
N PHE A 118 -4.46 -4.99 13.09
CA PHE A 118 -3.19 -4.32 12.92
C PHE A 118 -2.15 -5.31 12.43
N MET A 119 -1.26 -4.87 11.55
CA MET A 119 -0.07 -5.60 11.16
C MET A 119 1.11 -4.63 11.15
N TRP A 120 2.23 -5.07 11.70
CA TRP A 120 3.55 -4.50 11.52
C TRP A 120 4.50 -5.66 11.28
N ASP A 121 4.79 -5.96 10.01
CA ASP A 121 5.72 -7.03 9.64
C ASP A 121 7.08 -6.43 9.28
N GLU A 122 8.11 -7.01 9.87
CA GLU A 122 9.51 -6.72 9.59
C GLU A 122 10.18 -8.05 9.20
N PRO A 123 11.24 -8.02 8.37
CA PRO A 123 11.96 -9.22 7.99
C PRO A 123 12.48 -9.97 9.21
N LYS A 124 12.40 -11.30 9.16
CA LYS A 124 12.94 -12.18 10.21
C LYS A 124 14.32 -12.75 9.85
N ASP A 125 14.69 -12.62 8.60
CA ASP A 125 15.94 -13.05 8.01
C ASP A 125 16.37 -12.00 6.97
N LYS A 126 17.64 -12.05 6.57
CA LYS A 126 18.23 -11.06 5.65
C LYS A 126 17.85 -11.26 4.19
N ASP A 127 17.27 -12.41 3.85
CA ASP A 127 17.06 -12.83 2.46
C ASP A 127 15.60 -12.60 2.01
N ILE A 128 14.66 -12.49 2.95
CA ILE A 128 13.23 -12.33 2.67
C ILE A 128 12.69 -11.09 3.38
N SER A 129 12.45 -10.04 2.59
CA SER A 129 11.86 -8.78 3.06
C SER A 129 10.44 -8.97 3.62
N ALA A 130 9.95 -8.02 4.40
CA ALA A 130 8.56 -7.99 4.87
C ALA A 130 7.58 -8.04 3.70
N MET A 131 7.80 -7.25 2.64
CA MET A 131 6.94 -7.25 1.45
C MET A 131 6.90 -8.62 0.75
N MET A 132 8.06 -9.27 0.63
CA MET A 132 8.15 -10.62 0.07
C MET A 132 7.36 -11.63 0.90
N ARG A 133 7.41 -11.53 2.24
CA ARG A 133 6.67 -12.43 3.15
C ARG A 133 5.17 -12.21 3.07
N VAL A 134 4.70 -10.97 3.25
CA VAL A 134 3.26 -10.66 3.32
C VAL A 134 2.54 -10.87 1.99
N THR A 135 3.28 -10.89 0.88
CA THR A 135 2.74 -11.18 -0.46
C THR A 135 2.95 -12.64 -0.87
N GLY A 136 4.19 -13.12 -0.76
CA GLY A 136 4.59 -14.44 -1.26
C GLY A 136 4.05 -15.60 -0.44
N PHE A 137 3.96 -15.46 0.89
CA PHE A 137 3.49 -16.56 1.74
C PHE A 137 2.00 -16.84 1.56
N PRO A 138 1.09 -15.84 1.57
CA PRO A 138 -0.32 -16.09 1.25
C PRO A 138 -0.53 -16.70 -0.13
N MET A 139 0.27 -16.29 -1.13
CA MET A 139 0.24 -16.89 -2.47
C MET A 139 0.63 -18.37 -2.43
N ALA A 140 1.75 -18.72 -1.79
CA ALA A 140 2.20 -20.11 -1.68
C ALA A 140 1.22 -20.99 -0.89
N ILE A 141 0.62 -20.46 0.19
CA ILE A 141 -0.41 -21.15 0.98
C ILE A 141 -1.67 -21.39 0.13
N THR A 142 -2.12 -20.38 -0.60
CA THR A 142 -3.28 -20.50 -1.50
C THR A 142 -3.04 -21.57 -2.57
N ALA A 143 -1.87 -21.57 -3.21
CA ALA A 143 -1.50 -22.60 -4.18
C ALA A 143 -1.54 -24.01 -3.56
N LYS A 144 -1.02 -24.18 -2.34
CA LYS A 144 -1.10 -25.44 -1.60
C LYS A 144 -2.56 -25.84 -1.32
N PHE A 145 -3.41 -24.91 -0.91
CA PHE A 145 -4.83 -25.18 -0.66
C PHE A 145 -5.58 -25.62 -1.93
N MET A 146 -5.25 -25.04 -3.08
CA MET A 146 -5.78 -25.49 -4.37
C MET A 146 -5.37 -26.93 -4.68
N LEU A 147 -4.09 -27.27 -4.51
CA LEU A 147 -3.58 -28.63 -4.76
C LEU A 147 -4.17 -29.67 -3.80
N GLN A 148 -4.46 -29.27 -2.56
CA GLN A 148 -5.11 -30.12 -1.56
C GLN A 148 -6.64 -30.23 -1.74
N GLY A 149 -7.22 -29.53 -2.72
CA GLY A 149 -8.67 -29.51 -2.93
C GLY A 149 -9.46 -28.81 -1.82
N LEU A 150 -8.79 -27.95 -1.03
CA LEU A 150 -9.43 -27.13 0.01
C LEU A 150 -10.17 -25.93 -0.59
N ILE A 151 -9.70 -25.41 -1.73
CA ILE A 151 -10.41 -24.43 -2.55
C ILE A 151 -11.13 -25.18 -3.66
N LYS A 152 -12.46 -25.13 -3.67
CA LYS A 152 -13.31 -25.95 -4.56
C LYS A 152 -13.92 -25.14 -5.70
N GLU A 153 -14.06 -23.85 -5.49
CA GLU A 153 -14.55 -22.86 -6.42
C GLU A 153 -13.76 -22.92 -7.74
N LYS A 154 -14.47 -22.72 -8.86
CA LYS A 154 -13.91 -22.76 -10.21
C LYS A 154 -14.13 -21.42 -10.90
N GLY A 155 -13.25 -21.07 -11.83
CA GLY A 155 -13.26 -19.77 -12.51
C GLY A 155 -12.38 -18.74 -11.81
N ILE A 156 -12.73 -17.46 -11.92
CA ILE A 156 -12.03 -16.36 -11.27
C ILE A 156 -12.56 -16.23 -9.84
N VAL A 157 -11.67 -16.43 -8.87
CA VAL A 157 -11.99 -16.40 -7.43
C VAL A 157 -10.99 -15.45 -6.77
N ALA A 158 -11.50 -14.53 -5.94
CA ALA A 158 -10.73 -13.53 -5.20
C ALA A 158 -11.25 -13.41 -3.78
#